data_AF-A0A1P8QJF0-F1
#
_entry.id   AF-A0A1P8QJF0-F1
#
_cell.length_a   1.000
_cell.length_b   1.000
_cell.length_c   1.000
_cell.angle_alpha   90.00
_cell.angle_beta   90.00
_cell.angle_gamma   90.00
#
_symmetry.space_group_name_H-M   'P 1'
#
loop_
_entity.id
_entity.type
_entity.pdbx_description
1 polymer ?
#
loop_
_entity_poly.entity_id
_entity_poly.type
_entity_poly.pdbx_seq_one_letter_code
_entity_poly.pdbx_strand_id
1 'polypeptide(L)' 'MPRRASYRILERPDGRFDIAVTLAGGGTHFREGLSTPAEVQTALAMLRDLMTACGAVLVEAETLSLAAE' A
#
# COMPACT_ATOMS: atom_id res chain seq x y z
N MET A 1 2.22 -17.20 12.70
CA MET A 1 2.43 -16.80 11.28
C MET A 1 2.45 -15.28 11.23
N PRO A 2 3.42 -14.65 10.53
CA PRO A 2 3.43 -13.19 10.40
C PRO A 2 2.18 -12.74 9.62
N ARG A 3 1.50 -11.72 10.14
CA ARG A 3 0.37 -11.10 9.43
C ARG A 3 0.93 -10.34 8.22
N ARG A 4 0.39 -10.61 7.04
CA ARG A 4 0.78 -9.93 5.80
C ARG A 4 -0.28 -8.92 5.40
N ALA A 5 0.18 -7.76 4.95
CA ALA A 5 -0.65 -6.80 4.24
C ALA A 5 0.06 -6.41 2.94
N SER A 6 -0.71 -6.25 1.88
CA SER A 6 -0.22 -5.84 0.57
C SER A 6 -0.63 -4.40 0.31
N TYR A 7 0.20 -3.59 -0.35
CA TYR A 7 -0.18 -2.23 -0.76
C TYR A 7 -0.13 -2.02 -2.27
N ARG A 8 -0.92 -1.07 -2.77
CA ARG A 8 -0.84 -0.56 -4.13
C ARG A 8 -0.90 0.96 -4.10
N ILE A 9 -0.08 1.60 -4.93
CA ILE A 9 -0.15 3.04 -5.18
C ILE A 9 -1.12 3.26 -6.35
N LEU A 10 -2.08 4.15 -6.15
CA LEU A 10 -3.08 4.53 -7.15
C LEU A 10 -2.81 5.97 -7.56
N GLU A 11 -2.52 6.18 -8.84
CA GLU A 11 -2.38 7.52 -9.41
C GLU A 11 -3.76 8.03 -9.81
N ARG A 12 -4.13 9.20 -9.30
CA ARG A 12 -5.41 9.85 -9.59
C ARG A 12 -5.26 10.80 -10.78
N PRO A 13 -6.36 11.05 -11.53
CA PRO A 13 -6.35 11.99 -12.65
C PRO A 13 -6.10 13.45 -12.22
N ASP A 14 -6.23 13.78 -10.94
CA ASP A 14 -5.90 15.10 -10.38
C ASP A 14 -4.40 15.26 -10.04
N GLY A 15 -3.57 14.28 -10.40
CA GLY A 15 -2.12 14.27 -10.14
C GLY A 15 -1.76 13.90 -8.70
N ARG A 16 -2.73 13.47 -7.89
CA ARG A 16 -2.51 12.98 -6.53
C ARG A 16 -2.34 11.46 -6.51
N PHE A 17 -1.89 10.96 -5.37
CA PHE A 17 -1.68 9.55 -5.13
C PHE A 17 -2.52 9.09 -3.94
N ASP A 18 -3.07 7.90 -4.05
CA ASP A 18 -3.65 7.16 -2.93
C ASP A 18 -2.83 5.88 -2.68
N ILE A 19 -2.80 5.41 -1.44
CA ILE A 19 -2.22 4.12 -1.06
C ILE A 19 -3.36 3.22 -0.60
N ALA A 20 -3.63 2.15 -1.34
CA ALA A 20 -4.54 1.09 -0.93
C ALA A 20 -3.75 0.01 -0.20
N VAL A 21 -4.21 -0.42 0.98
CA VAL A 21 -3.58 -1.47 1.78
C VAL A 21 -4.60 -2.57 2.05
N THR A 22 -4.35 -3.77 1.56
CA THR A 22 -5.21 -4.94 1.73
C THR A 22 -4.59 -5.88 2.76
N LEU A 23 -5.35 -6.16 3.82
CA LEU A 23 -5.00 -7.15 4.83
C LEU A 23 -5.27 -8.55 4.28
N ALA A 24 -4.47 -9.55 4.69
CA ALA A 24 -4.70 -10.95 4.31
C ALA A 24 -6.11 -11.49 4.67
N GLY A 25 -6.83 -10.83 5.59
CA GLY A 25 -8.22 -11.13 5.94
C GLY A 25 -9.28 -10.48 5.05
N GLY A 26 -8.90 -9.80 3.98
CA GLY A 26 -9.82 -9.25 2.96
C GLY A 26 -10.26 -7.79 3.15
N GLY A 27 -9.78 -7.09 4.18
CA GLY A 27 -10.07 -5.66 4.38
C GLY A 27 -9.09 -4.77 3.61
N THR A 28 -9.60 -3.84 2.79
CA THR A 28 -8.78 -2.82 2.11
C THR A 28 -9.02 -1.44 2.75
N HIS A 29 -7.93 -0.76 3.08
CA HIS A 29 -7.91 0.58 3.66
C HIS A 29 -7.17 1.54 2.75
N PHE A 30 -7.56 2.81 2.73
CA PHE A 30 -6.99 3.81 1.84
C PHE A 30 -6.37 4.95 2.65
N ARG A 31 -5.18 5.39 2.23
CA ARG A 31 -4.64 6.70 2.54
C ARG A 31 -4.71 7.54 1.29
N GLU A 32 -5.58 8.55 1.29
CA GLU A 32 -5.91 9.32 0.10
C GLU A 32 -5.18 10.68 0.06
N GLY A 33 -5.05 11.22 -1.16
CA GLY A 33 -4.74 12.63 -1.39
C GLY A 33 -3.29 13.05 -1.14
N LEU A 34 -2.33 12.14 -1.28
CA LEU A 34 -0.91 12.48 -1.22
C LEU A 34 -0.53 13.27 -2.49
N SER A 35 0.20 14.38 -2.35
CA SER A 35 0.44 15.29 -3.48
C SER A 35 1.71 14.94 -4.27
N THR A 36 2.65 14.23 -3.66
CA THR A 36 3.95 13.94 -4.26
C THR A 36 4.39 12.48 -4.06
N PRO A 37 5.23 11.94 -4.96
CA PRO A 37 5.85 10.63 -4.78
C PRO A 37 6.69 10.53 -3.49
N ALA A 38 7.27 11.65 -3.04
CA ALA A 38 8.04 11.71 -1.79
C ALA A 38 7.14 11.50 -0.55
N GLU A 39 5.93 12.07 -0.57
CA GLU A 39 4.93 11.83 0.48
C GLU A 39 4.47 10.38 0.51
N VAL A 40 4.30 9.75 -0.66
CA VAL A 40 3.95 8.32 -0.78
C VAL A 40 5.03 7.45 -0.13
N GLN A 41 6.30 7.67 -0.47
CA GLN A 41 7.40 6.92 0.13
C GLN A 41 7.52 7.14 1.63
N THR A 42 7.33 8.37 2.10
CA THR A 42 7.33 8.69 3.54
C THR A 42 6.21 7.98 4.28
N ALA A 43 5.00 7.95 3.70
CA ALA A 43 3.86 7.24 4.26
C ALA A 43 4.08 5.72 4.31
N LEU A 44 4.65 5.14 3.25
CA LEU A 44 4.98 3.70 3.21
C LEU A 44 6.08 3.34 4.20
N ALA A 45 7.12 4.18 4.35
CA ALA A 45 8.17 3.96 5.32
C ALA A 45 7.64 3.95 6.76
N MET A 46 6.80 4.93 7.10
CA MET A 46 6.14 5.00 8.41
C MET A 46 5.22 3.79 8.65
N LEU A 47 4.40 3.41 7.67
CA LEU A 47 3.52 2.25 7.79
C LEU A 47 4.32 0.95 7.98
N ARG A 48 5.45 0.80 7.27
CA ARG A 48 6.30 -0.38 7.40
C ARG A 48 6.95 -0.49 8.78
N ASP A 49 7.38 0.62 9.36
CA ASP A 49 7.91 0.68 10.73
C ASP A 49 6.84 0.23 11.74
N LEU A 50 5.64 0.81 11.65
CA LEU A 50 4.50 0.45 12.52
C LEU A 50 4.11 -1.02 12.40
N MET A 51 4.06 -1.55 11.17
CA MET A 51 3.73 -2.96 10.98
C MET A 51 4.83 -3.89 11.50
N THR A 52 6.10 -3.51 11.36
CA THR A 52 7.23 -4.26 11.92
C THR A 52 7.12 -4.33 13.45
N ALA A 53 6.79 -3.22 14.11
CA ALA A 53 6.54 -3.19 15.56
C ALA A 53 5.37 -4.09 15.97
N CYS A 54 4.40 -4.33 15.09
CA CYS A 54 3.26 -5.23 15.31
C CYS A 54 3.53 -6.71 14.89
N GLY A 55 4.73 -7.03 14.38
CA GLY A 55 5.03 -8.37 13.85
C GLY A 55 4.32 -8.69 12.54
N ALA A 56 3.97 -7.66 11.77
CA ALA A 56 3.37 -7.75 10.45
C ALA A 56 4.35 -7.27 9.36
N VAL A 57 4.12 -7.71 8.12
CA VAL A 57 4.97 -7.37 6.98
C VAL A 57 4.13 -6.67 5.91
N LEU A 58 4.66 -5.54 5.42
CA LEU A 58 4.12 -4.81 4.27
C LEU A 58 4.81 -5.31 3.00
N VAL A 59 4.02 -5.76 2.02
CA VAL A 59 4.54 -6.13 0.69
C VAL A 59 3.85 -5.30 -0.37
N GLU A 60 4.55 -4.99 -1.46
CA GLU A 60 3.87 -4.43 -2.62
C GLU A 60 2.94 -5.52 -3.18
N ALA A 61 1.68 -5.17 -3.42
CA ALA A 61 0.81 -6.00 -4.21
C ALA A 61 1.44 -6.05 -5.60
N GLU A 62 1.92 -7.24 -6.00
CA GLU A 62 2.38 -7.45 -7.36
C GLU A 62 1.30 -6.86 -8.27
N THR A 63 1.70 -5.93 -9.13
CA THR A 63 0.87 -5.61 -10.30
C THR A 63 0.78 -6.94 -11.03
N LEU A 64 -0.27 -7.71 -10.74
CA LEU A 64 -0.83 -8.63 -11.69
C LEU A 64 -1.20 -7.72 -12.85
N SER A 65 -0.21 -7.48 -13.71
CA SER A 65 -0.44 -7.34 -15.12
C SER A 65 -1.14 -8.64 -15.44
N LEU A 66 -2.48 -8.60 -15.35
CA LEU A 66 -3.35 -9.59 -15.93
C LEU A 66 -3.08 -9.47 -17.43
N ALA A 67 -1.95 -10.05 -17.85
CA ALA A 67 -1.83 -10.62 -19.17
C ALA A 67 -3.04 -11.55 -19.24
N ALA A 68 -4.02 -11.08 -20.00
CA ALA A 68 -5.13 -11.88 -20.43
C ALA A 68 -4.56 -13.16 -21.03
N GLU A 69 -5.01 -14.29 -20.50
CA GLU A 69 -5.08 -15.56 -21.23
C GLU A 69 -6.46 -16.18 -20.97
#